data_AF-X0Z8Z2-F1
#
_entry.id   AF-X0Z8Z2-F1
#
_cell.length_a   1.000
_cell.length_b   1.000
_cell.length_c   1.000
_cell.angle_alpha   90.00
_cell.angle_beta   90.00
_cell.angle_gamma   90.00
#
_symmetry.space_group_name_H-M   'P 1'
#
loop_
_entity.id
_entity.type
_entity.pdbx_description
1 polymer ?
#
loop_
_entity_poly.entity_id
_entity_poly.type
_entity_poly.pdbx_seq_one_letter_code
_entity_poly.pdbx_strand_id
1 'polypeptide(L)'
;ASMRNFYKKTIEGFMLQSVPDKQIENNIFSLYKQLMTSYFKEKQLIPNGNLIELKFEDFEVNTMNELNRIYSELDISGFERAKNKITSYLSSVSDYKKNKYNLTHEIITSIKRKWDFTIKKWDYDIPSELIFLK
;
A
#
# COMPACT_ATOMS: atom_id res chain seq x y z
N ALA A 1 5.50 3.25 5.76
CA ALA A 1 5.55 4.70 6.01
C ALA A 1 4.45 5.37 5.20
N SER A 2 3.66 6.28 5.78
CA SER A 2 2.70 7.07 5.00
C SER A 2 3.45 8.08 4.13
N MET A 3 2.96 8.36 2.91
CA MET A 3 3.53 9.41 2.04
C MET A 3 3.67 10.73 2.79
N ARG A 4 2.75 11.07 3.69
CA ARG A 4 2.84 12.25 4.56
C ARG A 4 4.09 12.22 5.45
N ASN A 5 4.39 11.08 6.06
CA ASN A 5 5.57 10.91 6.90
C ASN A 5 6.87 10.91 6.08
N PHE A 6 6.84 10.37 4.85
CA PHE A 6 7.97 10.44 3.91
C PHE A 6 8.28 11.89 3.51
N TYR A 7 7.25 12.68 3.20
CA TYR A 7 7.43 14.11 2.90
C TYR A 7 8.08 14.86 4.06
N LYS A 8 7.56 14.69 5.27
CA LYS A 8 8.07 15.35 6.47
C LYS A 8 9.48 14.91 6.88
N LYS A 9 9.78 13.62 6.80
CA LYS A 9 11.04 13.09 7.33
C LYS A 9 12.18 13.06 6.31
N THR A 10 11.85 13.05 5.03
CA THR A 10 12.85 12.83 3.97
C THR A 10 12.84 13.98 2.98
N ILE A 11 11.71 14.27 2.35
CA ILE A 11 11.67 15.24 1.24
C ILE A 11 11.94 16.67 1.70
N GLU A 12 11.50 17.06 2.89
CA GLU A 12 11.68 18.41 3.43
C GLU A 12 13.14 18.90 3.36
N GLY A 13 14.11 18.03 3.67
CA GLY A 13 15.54 18.37 3.61
C GLY A 13 16.10 18.56 2.20
N PHE A 14 15.35 18.21 1.16
CA PHE A 14 15.74 18.33 -0.25
C PHE A 14 14.88 19.34 -1.02
N MET A 15 13.97 20.07 -0.35
CA MET A 15 13.08 21.01 -1.03
C MET A 15 13.82 22.29 -1.45
N LEU A 16 13.61 22.71 -2.71
CA LEU A 16 14.12 23.99 -3.21
C LEU A 16 13.27 25.20 -2.77
N GLN A 17 12.04 24.94 -2.31
CA GLN A 17 11.13 25.96 -1.79
C GLN A 17 10.30 25.39 -0.64
N SER A 18 9.93 26.24 0.31
CA SER A 18 8.99 25.85 1.37
C SER A 18 7.60 25.62 0.79
N VAL A 19 7.00 24.48 1.12
CA VAL A 19 5.63 24.13 0.73
C VAL A 19 4.80 23.94 2.00
N PRO A 20 3.66 24.62 2.17
CA PRO A 20 2.81 24.42 3.33
C PRO A 20 2.34 22.98 3.47
N ASP A 21 2.31 22.47 4.70
CA ASP A 21 1.84 21.12 5.04
C ASP A 21 0.48 20.78 4.41
N LYS A 22 -0.44 21.74 4.39
CA LYS A 22 -1.78 21.57 3.81
C LYS A 22 -1.76 21.41 2.29
N GLN A 23 -0.81 22.07 1.61
CA GLN A 23 -0.62 21.89 0.17
C GLN A 23 -0.03 20.51 -0.13
N ILE A 24 0.95 20.06 0.66
CA ILE A 24 1.49 18.69 0.55
C ILE A 24 0.39 17.65 0.73
N GLU A 25 -0.46 17.81 1.76
CA GLU A 25 -1.58 16.91 2.02
C GLU A 25 -2.59 16.89 0.86
N ASN A 26 -2.97 18.05 0.34
CA ASN A 26 -3.86 18.14 -0.83
C ASN A 26 -3.24 17.48 -2.07
N ASN A 27 -1.93 17.64 -2.28
CA ASN A 27 -1.22 16.98 -3.36
C ASN A 27 -1.25 15.46 -3.20
N ILE A 28 -1.01 14.93 -1.99
CA ILE A 28 -1.11 13.48 -1.71
C ILE A 28 -2.51 12.96 -2.05
N PHE A 29 -3.57 13.65 -1.62
CA PHE A 29 -4.94 13.27 -1.94
C PHE A 29 -5.24 13.27 -3.44
N SER A 30 -4.80 14.32 -4.14
CA SER A 30 -5.02 14.49 -5.57
C SER A 30 -4.27 13.42 -6.38
N LEU A 31 -2.99 13.22 -6.08
CA LEU A 31 -2.13 12.26 -6.78
C LEU A 31 -2.64 10.83 -6.62
N TYR A 32 -3.02 10.41 -5.42
CA TYR A 32 -3.59 9.09 -5.20
C TYR A 32 -4.88 8.90 -6.01
N LYS A 33 -5.76 9.92 -6.03
CA LYS A 33 -6.99 9.86 -6.82
C LYS A 33 -6.68 9.68 -8.32
N GLN A 34 -5.76 10.46 -8.87
CA GLN A 34 -5.36 10.37 -10.28
C GLN A 34 -4.74 9.01 -10.61
N LEU A 35 -3.79 8.55 -9.77
CA LEU A 35 -3.12 7.26 -9.92
C LEU A 35 -4.13 6.12 -9.95
N MET A 36 -4.99 6.03 -8.95
CA MET A 36 -5.93 4.92 -8.81
C MET A 36 -7.04 4.94 -9.86
N THR A 37 -7.50 6.14 -10.25
CA THR A 37 -8.48 6.28 -11.35
C THR A 37 -7.89 5.76 -12.66
N SER A 38 -6.64 6.12 -12.96
CA SER A 38 -5.95 5.67 -14.17
C SER A 38 -5.71 4.17 -14.13
N TYR A 39 -5.19 3.66 -13.01
CA TYR A 39 -4.99 2.23 -12.79
C TYR A 39 -6.27 1.42 -13.02
N PHE A 40 -7.40 1.81 -12.43
CA PHE A 40 -8.65 1.06 -12.62
C PHE A 40 -9.19 1.10 -14.05
N LYS A 41 -8.96 2.22 -14.76
CA LYS A 41 -9.36 2.36 -16.17
C LYS A 41 -8.49 1.51 -17.10
N GLU A 42 -7.20 1.46 -16.82
CA GLU A 42 -6.19 0.95 -17.75
C GLU A 42 -5.74 -0.47 -17.42
N LYS A 43 -5.97 -0.99 -16.20
CA LYS A 43 -5.53 -2.34 -15.83
C LYS A 43 -6.10 -3.45 -16.72
N GLN A 44 -7.26 -3.24 -17.32
CA GLN A 44 -7.86 -4.14 -18.31
C GLN A 44 -7.05 -4.25 -19.61
N LEU A 45 -6.13 -3.32 -19.86
CA LEU A 45 -5.20 -3.35 -20.99
C LEU A 45 -3.97 -4.23 -20.70
N ILE A 46 -3.77 -4.64 -19.44
CA ILE A 46 -2.66 -5.51 -19.06
C ILE A 46 -3.00 -6.94 -19.48
N PRO A 47 -2.12 -7.65 -20.22
CA PRO A 47 -2.36 -9.04 -20.60
C PRO A 47 -2.61 -9.94 -19.39
N ASN A 48 -3.45 -10.96 -19.57
CA ASN A 48 -3.63 -12.02 -18.58
C ASN A 48 -2.27 -12.66 -18.25
N GLY A 49 -1.98 -12.85 -16.96
CA GLY A 49 -0.69 -13.34 -16.48
C GLY A 49 0.36 -12.24 -16.23
N ASN A 50 0.07 -10.97 -16.51
CA ASN A 50 1.02 -9.87 -16.28
C ASN A 50 0.62 -8.94 -15.11
N LEU A 51 -0.43 -9.28 -14.37
CA LEU A 51 -0.89 -8.53 -13.20
C LEU A 51 -1.39 -9.49 -12.13
N ILE A 52 -0.97 -9.25 -10.89
CA ILE A 52 -1.57 -9.85 -9.70
C ILE A 52 -1.91 -8.75 -8.69
N GLU A 53 -3.10 -8.83 -8.10
CA GLU A 53 -3.54 -7.99 -7.00
C GLU A 53 -3.62 -8.85 -5.73
N LEU A 54 -2.95 -8.41 -4.66
CA LEU A 54 -2.92 -9.11 -3.37
C LEU A 54 -3.32 -8.15 -2.24
N LYS A 55 -4.05 -8.68 -1.26
CA LYS A 55 -4.28 -7.99 0.00
C LYS A 55 -3.04 -8.17 0.89
N PHE A 56 -2.54 -7.08 1.44
CA PHE A 56 -1.34 -7.12 2.27
C PHE A 56 -1.55 -7.99 3.51
N GLU A 57 -2.74 -7.92 4.09
CA GLU A 57 -3.13 -8.67 5.28
C GLU A 57 -3.11 -10.19 5.03
N ASP A 58 -3.59 -10.63 3.86
CA ASP A 58 -3.58 -12.05 3.46
C ASP A 58 -2.14 -12.52 3.18
N PHE A 59 -1.32 -11.66 2.58
CA PHE A 59 0.08 -11.93 2.29
C PHE A 59 0.91 -12.13 3.56
N GLU A 60 0.66 -11.37 4.62
CA GLU A 60 1.38 -11.53 5.88
C GLU A 60 1.05 -12.84 6.59
N VAL A 61 -0.21 -13.29 6.53
CA VAL A 61 -0.62 -14.55 7.18
C VAL A 61 -0.12 -15.76 6.41
N ASN A 62 -0.10 -15.69 5.07
CA ASN A 62 0.16 -16.83 4.19
C ASN A 62 1.30 -16.58 3.20
N THR A 63 2.38 -15.93 3.63
CA THR A 63 3.45 -15.40 2.75
C THR A 63 3.99 -16.40 1.74
N MET A 64 4.34 -17.62 2.17
CA MET A 64 4.92 -18.60 1.24
C MET A 64 3.92 -19.10 0.19
N ASN A 65 2.65 -19.23 0.55
CA ASN A 65 1.60 -19.65 -0.38
C ASN A 65 1.31 -18.53 -1.38
N GLU A 66 1.22 -17.28 -0.91
CA GLU A 66 1.02 -16.13 -1.78
C GLU A 66 2.21 -15.90 -2.72
N LEU A 67 3.45 -16.12 -2.26
CA LEU A 67 4.63 -16.09 -3.14
C LEU A 67 4.59 -17.19 -4.19
N ASN A 68 4.20 -18.41 -3.84
CA ASN A 68 4.03 -19.47 -4.83
C ASN A 68 2.96 -19.10 -5.87
N ARG A 69 1.85 -18.54 -5.41
CA ARG A 69 0.76 -18.06 -6.28
C ARG A 69 1.24 -16.95 -7.21
N ILE A 70 2.01 -15.97 -6.71
CA ILE A 70 2.62 -14.90 -7.52
C ILE A 70 3.51 -15.51 -8.62
N TYR A 71 4.39 -16.45 -8.27
CA TYR A 71 5.26 -17.10 -9.25
C TYR A 71 4.46 -17.85 -10.32
N SER A 72 3.40 -18.55 -9.91
CA SER A 72 2.55 -19.31 -10.84
C SER A 72 1.71 -18.40 -11.75
N GLU A 73 1.07 -17.36 -11.21
CA GLU A 73 0.19 -16.48 -12.00
C GLU A 73 0.98 -15.61 -12.98
N LEU A 74 2.20 -15.21 -12.60
CA LEU A 74 3.08 -14.41 -13.44
C LEU A 74 4.02 -15.23 -14.35
N ASP A 75 3.87 -16.56 -14.37
CA ASP A 75 4.75 -17.49 -15.11
C ASP A 75 6.26 -17.27 -14.80
N ILE A 76 6.57 -16.98 -13.54
CA ILE A 76 7.94 -16.80 -13.07
C ILE A 76 8.49 -18.17 -12.67
N SER A 77 9.52 -18.62 -13.38
CA SER A 77 10.20 -19.88 -13.05
C SER A 77 11.09 -19.77 -11.80
N GLY A 78 11.36 -20.91 -11.16
CA GLY A 78 12.42 -21.01 -10.14
C GLY A 78 11.98 -20.78 -8.69
N PHE A 79 10.68 -20.81 -8.40
CA PHE A 79 10.17 -20.71 -7.03
C PHE A 79 10.84 -21.69 -6.06
N GLU A 80 10.90 -22.98 -6.39
CA GLU A 80 11.50 -24.01 -5.52
C GLU A 80 12.98 -23.74 -5.21
N ARG A 81 13.74 -23.19 -6.15
CA ARG A 81 15.14 -22.79 -5.92
C ARG A 81 15.23 -21.56 -5.02
N ALA A 82 14.28 -20.64 -5.13
CA ALA A 82 14.24 -19.41 -4.34
C ALA A 82 13.70 -19.63 -2.92
N LYS A 83 12.85 -20.65 -2.73
CA LYS A 83 12.13 -20.96 -1.49
C LYS A 83 13.00 -20.90 -0.24
N ASN A 84 14.15 -21.59 -0.25
CA ASN A 84 15.04 -21.61 0.91
C ASN A 84 15.64 -20.22 1.23
N LYS A 85 15.99 -19.43 0.21
CA LYS A 85 16.52 -18.07 0.40
C LYS A 85 15.44 -17.12 0.89
N ILE A 86 14.22 -17.25 0.36
CA ILE A 86 13.05 -16.49 0.79
C ILE A 86 12.76 -16.79 2.27
N THR A 87 12.67 -18.07 2.65
CA THR A 87 12.43 -18.47 4.04
C THR A 87 13.50 -17.91 4.97
N SER A 88 14.78 -18.03 4.60
CA SER A 88 15.88 -17.50 5.41
C SER A 88 15.79 -15.97 5.58
N TYR A 89 15.41 -15.24 4.52
CA TYR A 89 15.21 -13.80 4.60
C TYR A 89 14.01 -13.44 5.51
N LEU A 90 12.88 -14.13 5.36
CA LEU A 90 11.69 -13.91 6.20
C LEU A 90 12.01 -14.16 7.68
N SER A 91 12.80 -15.18 7.99
CA SER A 91 13.28 -15.40 9.36
C SER A 91 14.20 -14.28 9.86
N SER A 92 14.98 -13.64 8.98
CA SER A 92 15.86 -12.53 9.38
C SER A 92 15.12 -11.21 9.67
N VAL A 93 13.88 -11.07 9.18
CA VAL A 93 13.06 -9.85 9.34
C VAL A 93 11.84 -10.07 10.26
N SER A 94 11.75 -11.20 10.95
CA SER A 94 10.60 -11.56 11.81
C SER A 94 10.30 -10.55 12.90
N ASP A 95 11.33 -9.84 13.38
CA ASP A 95 11.22 -8.87 14.47
C ASP A 95 10.84 -7.47 14.00
N TYR A 96 10.57 -7.30 12.70
CA TYR A 96 10.18 -6.01 12.14
C TYR A 96 8.82 -5.56 12.70
N LYS A 97 8.81 -4.38 13.33
CA LYS A 97 7.59 -3.76 13.86
C LYS A 97 6.99 -2.82 12.84
N LYS A 98 5.70 -3.03 12.52
CA LYS A 98 4.92 -2.10 11.71
C LYS A 98 4.94 -0.70 12.34
N ASN A 99 4.98 0.30 11.47
CA ASN A 99 4.83 1.69 11.90
C ASN A 99 3.41 1.91 12.44
N LYS A 100 3.30 2.44 13.66
CA LYS A 100 2.02 2.93 14.18
C LYS A 100 1.74 4.30 13.57
N TYR A 101 0.54 4.47 13.02
CA TYR A 101 0.13 5.73 12.42
C TYR A 101 -0.83 6.48 13.35
N ASN A 102 -0.47 7.71 13.69
CA ASN A 102 -1.37 8.62 14.39
C ASN A 102 -2.25 9.32 13.36
N LEU A 103 -3.42 8.76 13.10
CA LEU A 103 -4.43 9.35 12.22
C LEU A 103 -5.40 10.17 13.06
N THR A 104 -5.56 11.44 12.72
CA THR A 104 -6.59 12.29 13.33
C THR A 104 -7.95 11.97 12.70
N HIS A 105 -9.03 12.29 13.41
CA HIS A 105 -10.39 12.14 12.91
C HIS A 105 -10.58 12.86 11.55
N GLU A 106 -10.01 14.05 11.41
CA GLU A 106 -10.06 14.87 10.19
C GLU A 106 -9.42 14.17 8.97
N ILE A 107 -8.31 13.45 9.19
CA ILE A 107 -7.63 12.68 8.14
C ILE A 107 -8.48 11.48 7.74
N ILE A 108 -9.02 10.74 8.71
CA ILE A 108 -9.90 9.60 8.44
C ILE A 108 -11.13 10.05 7.63
N THR A 109 -11.77 11.13 8.05
CA THR A 109 -12.91 11.71 7.33
C THR A 109 -12.53 12.17 5.93
N SER A 110 -11.34 12.76 5.76
CA SER A 110 -10.83 13.14 4.44
C SER A 110 -10.54 11.94 3.53
N ILE A 111 -9.95 10.87 4.07
CA ILE A 111 -9.72 9.61 3.36
C ILE A 111 -11.05 9.00 2.92
N LYS A 112 -12.01 8.84 3.85
CA LYS A 112 -13.34 8.33 3.53
C LYS A 112 -14.00 9.15 2.44
N ARG A 113 -13.98 10.48 2.53
CA ARG A 113 -14.63 11.33 1.54
C ARG A 113 -13.94 11.33 0.18
N LYS A 114 -12.60 11.37 0.15
CA LYS A 114 -11.82 11.58 -1.08
C LYS A 114 -11.44 10.27 -1.79
N TRP A 115 -11.30 9.18 -1.05
CA TRP A 115 -10.81 7.88 -1.52
C TRP A 115 -11.81 6.73 -1.32
N ASP A 116 -13.09 7.01 -1.00
CA ASP A 116 -14.16 6.01 -0.88
C ASP A 116 -14.21 5.02 -2.05
N PHE A 117 -13.94 5.53 -3.26
CA PHE A 117 -14.01 4.76 -4.49
C PHE A 117 -13.02 3.58 -4.52
N THR A 118 -11.83 3.71 -3.92
CA THR A 118 -10.88 2.58 -3.83
C THR A 118 -11.25 1.64 -2.70
N ILE A 119 -11.65 2.19 -1.55
CA ILE A 119 -12.05 1.43 -0.36
C ILE A 119 -13.20 0.49 -0.70
N LYS A 120 -14.25 1.01 -1.35
CA LYS A 120 -15.39 0.21 -1.84
C LYS A 120 -14.99 -0.76 -2.94
N LYS A 121 -14.14 -0.35 -3.88
CA LYS A 121 -13.72 -1.21 -5.00
C LYS A 121 -13.01 -2.48 -4.55
N TRP A 122 -12.26 -2.40 -3.45
CA TRP A 122 -11.50 -3.52 -2.89
C TRP A 122 -12.13 -4.13 -1.63
N ASP A 123 -13.34 -3.68 -1.26
CA ASP A 123 -14.11 -4.19 -0.13
C ASP A 123 -13.31 -4.16 1.18
N TYR A 124 -12.75 -2.98 1.49
CA TYR A 124 -12.02 -2.75 2.73
C TYR A 124 -12.90 -2.06 3.76
N ASP A 125 -12.85 -2.60 4.98
CA ASP A 125 -13.37 -1.93 6.17
C ASP A 125 -12.33 -1.02 6.81
N ILE A 126 -12.80 -0.08 7.61
CA ILE A 126 -11.93 0.72 8.46
C ILE A 126 -11.33 -0.22 9.52
N PRO A 127 -10.00 -0.28 9.69
CA PRO A 127 -9.37 -1.07 10.73
C PRO A 127 -9.98 -0.80 12.11
N SER A 128 -10.22 -1.87 12.88
CA SER A 128 -10.86 -1.80 14.20
C SER A 128 -10.17 -0.83 15.17
N GLU A 129 -8.85 -0.73 15.05
CA GLU A 129 -7.98 0.19 15.78
C GLU A 129 -8.34 1.67 15.59
N LEU A 130 -9.02 2.01 14.50
CA LEU A 130 -9.41 3.37 14.11
C LEU A 130 -10.91 3.64 14.32
N ILE A 131 -11.69 2.65 14.76
CA ILE A 131 -13.14 2.77 14.94
C ILE A 131 -13.50 3.68 16.12
N PHE A 132 -12.63 3.83 17.12
CA PHE A 132 -12.85 4.69 18.29
C PHE A 132 -12.67 6.18 18.02
N LEU A 133 -12.22 6.54 16.82
CA LEU A 133 -12.22 7.92 16.34
C LEU A 133 -13.53 8.20 15.59
N LYS A 134 -14.67 7.69 16.07
CA LYS A 134 -16.00 7.97 15.50
C LYS A 134 -16.63 9.18 16.16
#